data_AF-A0A4Q1F6G3-F1
#
_entry.id   AF-A0A4Q1F6G3-F1
#
_cell.length_a   1.000
_cell.length_b   1.000
_cell.length_c   1.000
_cell.angle_alpha   90.00
_cell.angle_beta   90.00
_cell.angle_gamma   90.00
#
_symmetry.space_group_name_H-M   'P 1'
#
loop_
_entity.id
_entity.type
_entity.pdbx_description
1 polymer ?
#
loop_
_entity_poly.entity_id
_entity_poly.type
_entity_poly.pdbx_seq_one_letter_code
_entity_poly.pdbx_strand_id
1 'polypeptide(L)'
;MKKILFLLITGLTVSISHSQEVSDALRFSQDNLTGTARFRAMSGAFGALGGDLSSISVNPAGSAIFINNQMGVTFSNQNIKNNSNYFGTQTSDKDNS
;
A
#
# COMPACT_ATOMS: atom_id res chain seq x y z
N MET A 1 -16.42 33.42 32.75
CA MET A 1 -16.45 33.40 31.27
C MET A 1 -15.32 32.57 30.66
N LYS A 2 -14.04 32.85 30.93
CA LYS A 2 -12.90 32.08 30.36
C LYS A 2 -12.96 30.55 30.61
N LYS A 3 -13.41 30.12 31.79
CA LYS A 3 -13.55 28.69 32.15
C LYS A 3 -14.64 27.95 31.36
N ILE A 4 -15.74 28.65 31.04
CA ILE A 4 -16.85 28.12 30.25
C ILE A 4 -16.43 27.98 28.79
N LEU A 5 -15.72 28.98 28.25
CA LEU A 5 -15.18 28.92 26.90
C LEU A 5 -14.21 27.74 26.71
N PHE A 6 -13.34 27.49 27.71
CA PHE A 6 -12.41 26.37 27.70
C PHE A 6 -13.13 25.02 27.65
N LEU A 7 -14.13 24.81 28.52
CA LEU A 7 -14.96 23.60 28.52
C LEU A 7 -15.68 23.36 27.20
N LEU A 8 -16.19 24.44 26.58
CA LEU A 8 -16.94 24.36 25.32
C LEU A 8 -16.03 23.95 24.17
N ILE A 9 -14.80 24.49 24.12
CA ILE A 9 -13.78 24.09 23.14
C ILE A 9 -13.39 22.62 23.35
N THR A 10 -13.12 22.19 24.59
CA THR A 10 -12.72 20.80 24.86
C THR A 10 -13.83 19.80 24.54
N GLY A 11 -15.09 20.12 24.84
CA GLY A 11 -16.24 19.27 24.51
C GLY A 11 -16.46 19.12 23.00
N LEU A 12 -16.28 20.22 22.24
CA LEU A 12 -16.34 20.20 20.78
C LEU A 12 -15.22 19.34 20.17
N THR A 13 -13.98 19.43 20.68
CA THR A 13 -12.86 18.66 20.11
C THR A 13 -12.96 17.16 20.38
N VAL A 14 -13.50 16.75 21.53
CA VAL A 14 -13.73 15.32 21.83
C VAL A 14 -14.80 14.72 20.91
N SER A 15 -15.80 15.51 20.53
CA SER A 15 -16.94 15.05 19.70
C SER A 15 -16.56 14.72 18.25
N ILE A 16 -15.43 15.26 17.76
CA ILE A 16 -14.90 15.05 16.40
C ILE A 16 -13.67 14.14 16.37
N SER A 17 -13.27 13.58 17.51
CA SER A 17 -12.10 12.71 17.60
C SER A 17 -12.46 11.30 17.14
N HIS A 18 -11.87 10.87 16.02
CA HIS A 18 -11.94 9.48 15.55
C HIS A 18 -10.68 8.70 15.96
N SER A 19 -10.84 7.45 16.37
CA SER A 19 -9.72 6.52 16.58
C SER A 19 -9.30 5.86 15.27
N GLN A 20 -8.02 5.55 15.13
CA GLN A 20 -7.52 4.72 14.03
C GLN A 20 -7.91 3.26 14.26
N GLU A 21 -8.30 2.57 13.19
CA GLU A 21 -8.60 1.14 13.27
C GLU A 21 -7.39 0.28 12.84
N VAL A 22 -7.41 -0.99 13.25
CA VAL A 22 -6.42 -1.98 12.80
C VAL A 22 -6.44 -2.14 11.28
N SER A 23 -7.59 -1.94 10.65
CA SER A 23 -7.78 -1.94 9.20
C SER A 23 -6.97 -0.85 8.51
N ASP A 24 -6.91 0.35 9.09
CA ASP A 24 -6.10 1.46 8.57
C ASP A 24 -4.61 1.14 8.63
N ALA A 25 -4.15 0.62 9.77
CA ALA A 25 -2.77 0.19 9.92
C ALA A 25 -2.38 -0.86 8.86
N LEU A 26 -3.24 -1.86 8.63
CA LEU A 26 -3.04 -2.89 7.61
C LEU A 26 -3.03 -2.33 6.18
N ARG A 27 -3.86 -1.32 5.90
CA ARG A 27 -3.93 -0.66 4.58
C ARG A 27 -2.65 0.12 4.28
N PHE A 28 -2.09 0.80 5.28
CA PHE A 28 -0.84 1.57 5.10
C PHE A 28 0.42 0.73 5.27
N SER A 29 0.34 -0.45 5.90
CA SER A 29 1.48 -1.35 6.08
C SER A 29 1.74 -2.25 4.86
N GLN A 30 0.77 -2.40 3.96
CA GLN A 30 0.91 -3.26 2.79
C GLN A 30 1.24 -2.44 1.54
N ASP A 31 2.45 -2.65 1.03
CA ASP A 31 2.84 -2.15 -0.30
C ASP A 31 2.30 -3.09 -1.38
N ASN A 32 1.23 -2.65 -2.06
CA ASN A 32 0.71 -3.33 -3.25
C ASN A 32 1.57 -3.00 -4.46
N LEU A 33 2.76 -3.60 -4.50
CA LEU A 33 3.69 -3.38 -5.58
C LEU A 33 3.12 -3.96 -6.88
N THR A 34 2.87 -3.10 -7.87
CA THR A 34 2.32 -3.49 -9.17
C THR A 34 3.26 -3.07 -10.28
N GLY A 35 3.54 -3.98 -11.21
CA GLY A 35 4.47 -3.73 -12.31
C GLY A 35 4.91 -5.00 -13.03
N THR A 36 5.99 -4.89 -13.81
CA THR A 36 6.61 -6.02 -14.49
C THR A 36 7.02 -7.10 -13.50
N ALA A 37 7.13 -8.34 -13.98
CA ALA A 37 7.67 -9.45 -13.18
C ALA A 37 9.03 -9.10 -12.54
N ARG A 38 9.91 -8.40 -13.26
CA ARG A 38 11.22 -7.96 -12.76
C ARG A 38 11.09 -6.90 -11.67
N PHE A 39 10.26 -5.88 -11.88
CA PHE A 39 9.99 -4.83 -10.90
C PHE A 39 9.43 -5.41 -9.60
N ARG A 40 8.47 -6.35 -9.72
CA ARG A 40 7.85 -7.05 -8.59
C ARG A 40 8.81 -7.99 -7.86
N ALA A 41 9.59 -8.80 -8.60
CA ALA A 41 10.57 -9.72 -8.02
C ALA A 41 11.64 -9.00 -7.18
N MET A 42 11.86 -7.72 -7.47
CA MET A 42 12.88 -6.88 -6.82
C MET A 42 12.27 -5.91 -5.81
N SER A 43 11.03 -6.18 -5.38
CA SER A 43 10.29 -5.38 -4.40
C SER A 43 10.26 -3.88 -4.72
N GLY A 44 10.28 -3.52 -6.01
CA GLY A 44 10.16 -2.13 -6.45
C GLY A 44 11.46 -1.34 -6.45
N ALA A 45 12.59 -1.98 -6.14
CA ALA A 45 13.91 -1.33 -6.13
C ALA A 45 14.25 -0.63 -7.46
N PHE A 46 13.73 -1.16 -8.57
CA PHE A 46 13.87 -0.57 -9.90
C PHE A 46 13.20 0.80 -10.03
N GLY A 47 12.31 1.19 -9.12
CA GLY A 47 11.73 2.54 -9.09
C GLY A 47 12.78 3.63 -8.86
N ALA A 48 13.81 3.33 -8.05
CA ALA A 48 14.94 4.25 -7.84
C ALA A 48 16.05 4.06 -8.89
N LEU A 49 16.34 2.80 -9.28
CA LEU A 49 17.40 2.46 -10.23
C LEU A 49 17.07 2.83 -11.69
N GLY A 50 15.79 2.80 -12.10
CA GLY A 50 15.37 2.96 -13.49
C GLY A 50 15.60 1.70 -14.34
N GLY A 51 15.41 1.81 -15.66
CA GLY A 51 15.69 0.72 -16.61
C GLY A 51 14.71 -0.47 -16.59
N ASP A 52 13.58 -0.33 -15.89
CA ASP A 52 12.43 -1.24 -15.97
C ASP A 52 11.17 -0.49 -16.47
N LEU A 53 10.32 -1.13 -17.26
CA LEU A 53 9.15 -0.44 -17.84
C LEU A 53 8.21 0.10 -16.76
N SER A 54 8.06 -0.60 -15.63
CA SER A 54 7.29 -0.13 -14.47
C SER A 54 8.01 0.91 -13.63
N SER A 55 9.33 1.04 -13.75
CA SER A 55 10.06 2.12 -13.08
C SER A 55 9.69 3.50 -13.62
N ILE A 56 9.31 3.59 -14.90
CA ILE A 56 8.94 4.86 -15.56
C ILE A 56 7.71 5.49 -14.90
N SER A 57 6.73 4.69 -14.47
CA SER A 57 5.53 5.20 -13.78
C SER A 57 5.81 5.68 -12.35
N VAL A 58 6.86 5.16 -11.71
CA VAL A 58 7.27 5.58 -10.35
C VAL A 58 8.22 6.77 -10.41
N ASN A 59 9.20 6.73 -11.31
CA ASN A 59 10.17 7.78 -11.54
C ASN A 59 10.40 7.94 -13.06
N PRO A 60 9.74 8.93 -13.70
CA PRO A 60 9.89 9.18 -15.13
C PRO A 60 11.34 9.46 -15.56
N ALA A 61 12.21 9.98 -14.68
CA ALA A 61 13.62 10.19 -15.00
C ALA A 61 14.40 8.88 -15.18
N GLY A 62 13.92 7.77 -14.60
CA GLY A 62 14.45 6.43 -14.82
C GLY A 62 14.31 5.94 -16.26
N SER A 63 13.50 6.61 -17.09
CA SER A 63 13.43 6.36 -18.53
C SER A 63 14.74 6.67 -19.25
N ALA A 64 15.56 7.60 -18.75
CA ALA A 64 16.84 7.96 -19.35
C ALA A 64 17.87 6.80 -19.33
N ILE A 65 17.65 5.78 -18.51
CA ILE A 65 18.48 4.57 -18.45
C ILE A 65 18.26 3.68 -19.69
N PHE A 66 17.12 3.80 -20.38
CA PHE A 66 16.86 3.07 -21.62
C PHE A 66 17.63 3.69 -22.78
N ILE A 67 18.78 3.09 -23.11
CA ILE A 67 19.61 3.50 -24.26
C ILE A 67 19.08 3.01 -25.62
N ASN A 68 18.09 2.11 -25.60
CA ASN A 68 17.42 1.58 -26.80
C ASN A 68 15.92 1.48 -26.56
N ASN A 69 15.15 1.47 -27.65
CA ASN A 69 13.71 1.21 -27.60
C ASN A 69 13.46 -0.23 -27.10
N GLN A 70 12.61 -0.38 -26.09
CA GLN A 70 12.23 -1.68 -25.52
C GLN A 70 10.71 -1.78 -25.41
N MET A 71 10.18 -2.97 -25.69
CA MET A 71 8.79 -3.33 -25.47
C MET A 71 8.75 -4.61 -24.65
N GLY A 72 7.86 -4.68 -23.67
CA GLY A 72 7.72 -5.85 -22.81
C GLY A 72 6.27 -6.04 -22.38
N VAL A 73 5.87 -7.31 -22.28
CA VAL A 73 4.57 -7.71 -21.75
C VAL A 73 4.82 -8.65 -20.58
N THR A 74 4.03 -8.47 -19.53
CA THR A 74 4.12 -9.26 -18.30
C THR A 74 2.70 -9.63 -17.88
N PHE A 75 2.55 -10.84 -17.36
CA PHE A 75 1.31 -11.30 -16.77
C PHE A 75 1.50 -11.41 -15.26
N SER A 76 0.44 -11.20 -14.50
CA SER A 76 0.44 -11.42 -13.06
C SER A 76 -0.78 -12.23 -12.66
N ASN A 77 -0.58 -13.11 -11.69
CA ASN A 77 -1.66 -13.74 -10.94
C ASN A 77 -1.27 -13.70 -9.46
N GLN A 78 -2.21 -13.34 -8.60
CA GLN A 78 -2.03 -13.23 -7.17
C GLN A 78 -3.06 -14.12 -6.48
N ASN A 79 -2.57 -15.18 -5.83
CA ASN A 79 -3.40 -16.08 -5.04
C ASN A 79 -2.97 -16.00 -3.57
N ILE A 80 -3.79 -15.34 -2.75
CA ILE A 80 -3.59 -15.19 -1.32
C ILE A 80 -4.49 -16.18 -0.60
N LYS A 81 -3.91 -16.95 0.33
CA LYS A 81 -4.65 -17.79 1.26
C LYS A 81 -4.28 -17.38 2.67
N ASN A 82 -5.25 -16.82 3.39
CA ASN A 82 -5.08 -16.46 4.79
C ASN A 82 -5.75 -17.52 5.67
N ASN A 83 -5.03 -17.97 6.70
CA ASN A 83 -5.54 -18.91 7.67
C ASN A 83 -5.42 -18.24 9.05
N SER A 84 -6.54 -18.07 9.73
CA SER A 84 -6.56 -17.44 11.05
C SER A 84 -7.19 -18.36 12.08
N ASN A 85 -6.71 -18.22 13.31
CA ASN A 85 -7.22 -18.91 14.49
C ASN A 85 -7.65 -17.84 15.49
N TYR A 86 -8.93 -17.81 15.83
CA TYR A 86 -9.45 -16.93 16.87
C TYR A 86 -10.11 -17.75 17.96
N PHE A 87 -9.47 -17.82 19.14
CA PHE A 87 -9.92 -18.61 20.28
C PHE A 87 -10.28 -20.07 19.95
N GLY A 88 -9.49 -20.72 19.09
CA GLY A 88 -9.72 -22.11 18.67
C GLY A 88 -10.65 -22.26 17.46
N THR A 89 -11.27 -21.17 17.00
CA THR A 89 -12.04 -21.16 15.75
C THR A 89 -11.09 -20.90 14.59
N GLN A 90 -10.96 -21.91 13.72
CA GLN A 90 -10.17 -21.81 12.49
C GLN A 90 -11.04 -21.23 11.38
N THR A 91 -10.58 -20.18 10.71
CA THR A 91 -11.17 -19.71 9.45
C THR A 91 -10.10 -19.61 8.36
N SER A 92 -10.51 -19.75 7.10
CA SER A 92 -9.62 -19.66 5.95
C SER A 92 -10.27 -18.81 4.87
N ASP A 93 -9.59 -17.72 4.52
CA ASP A 93 -9.97 -16.83 3.44
C ASP A 93 -9.06 -17.05 2.25
N LYS A 94 -9.64 -16.99 1.05
CA LYS A 94 -8.93 -17.11 -0.21
C LYS A 94 -9.29 -15.94 -1.10
N ASP A 95 -8.28 -15.27 -1.63
CA ASP A 95 -8.43 -14.20 -2.60
C ASP A 95 -7.58 -14.54 -3.83
N ASN A 96 -8.14 -14.39 -5.02
CA ASN A 96 -7.49 -14.70 -6.29
C ASN A 96 -7.78 -13.60 -7.29
N SER A 97 -6.72 -12.95 -7.77
CA SER A 97 -6.76 -11.84 -8.74
C SER A 97 -5.69 -11.95 -9.81
#